data_AF-V5GI70-F1
#
_entry.id   AF-V5GI70-F1
#
_cell.length_a   1.000
_cell.length_b   1.000
_cell.length_c   1.000
_cell.angle_alpha   90.00
_cell.angle_beta   90.00
_cell.angle_gamma   90.00
#
_symmetry.space_group_name_H-M   'P 1'
#
loop_
_entity.id
_entity.type
_entity.pdbx_description
1 polymer ?
#
loop_
_entity_poly.entity_id
_entity_poly.type
_entity_poly.pdbx_seq_one_letter_code
_entity_poly.pdbx_strand_id
1 'polypeptide(L)'
;KMGYIVGTGLEKKSEGRIEPVTAMILPQGKSLDHCMKLREQAGNDKDLFSVERKLKRLQRKQEMQCKKAYERQSKEVDVFNFINKTLGDGNSQDTTEKIEERQKIKKECSRSLNIKSLQIADNIRKVERDLERLKDSLARHTDVTSNIHLKLKDKLVYRQDQLKMYQTQALMIRNE
;
A
#
# COMPACT_ATOMS: atom_id res chain seq x y z
N LYS A 1 -6.84 -47.72 -42.78
CA LYS A 1 -5.79 -47.89 -41.73
C LYS A 1 -5.20 -46.50 -41.44
N MET A 2 -5.11 -46.08 -40.17
CA MET A 2 -4.78 -44.69 -39.75
C MET A 2 -3.29 -44.34 -39.76
N GLY A 3 -2.47 -44.96 -40.62
CA GLY A 3 -1.06 -44.58 -40.85
C GLY A 3 -0.07 -44.82 -39.71
N TYR A 4 -0.52 -45.14 -38.48
CA TYR A 4 0.38 -45.48 -37.37
C TYR A 4 0.92 -46.92 -37.49
N ILE A 5 2.25 -47.06 -37.35
CA ILE A 5 2.95 -48.34 -37.27
C ILE A 5 3.47 -48.52 -35.85
N VAL A 6 3.11 -49.63 -35.21
CA VAL A 6 3.52 -49.95 -33.84
C VAL A 6 5.05 -49.96 -33.75
N GLY A 7 5.60 -49.25 -32.77
CA GLY A 7 7.05 -49.11 -32.57
C GLY A 7 7.70 -47.95 -33.34
N THR A 8 6.92 -47.20 -34.13
CA THR A 8 7.39 -45.96 -34.76
C THR A 8 6.92 -44.72 -34.03
N GLY A 9 7.72 -43.65 -34.13
CA GLY A 9 7.40 -42.35 -33.57
C GLY A 9 6.20 -41.68 -34.25
N LEU A 10 5.44 -40.89 -33.50
CA LEU A 10 4.32 -40.10 -34.01
C LEU A 10 4.80 -38.85 -34.77
N GLU A 11 5.36 -39.02 -35.97
CA GLU A 11 5.71 -37.91 -36.87
C GLU A 11 5.60 -38.33 -38.35
N LYS A 12 5.63 -37.35 -39.27
CA LYS A 12 5.54 -37.60 -40.73
C LYS A 12 6.60 -38.57 -41.26
N LYS A 13 7.76 -38.63 -40.60
CA LYS A 13 8.89 -39.51 -40.93
C LYS A 13 9.08 -40.65 -39.93
N SER A 14 8.13 -40.92 -39.04
CA SER A 14 8.27 -41.92 -37.98
C SER A 14 9.39 -41.63 -36.96
N GLU A 15 9.87 -40.38 -36.90
CA GLU A 15 10.97 -39.90 -36.03
C GLU A 15 10.51 -39.44 -34.63
N GLY A 16 9.20 -39.41 -34.38
CA GLY A 16 8.64 -38.97 -33.10
C GLY A 16 9.07 -39.82 -31.91
N ARG A 17 8.80 -39.32 -30.69
CA ARG A 17 9.08 -40.09 -29.47
C ARG A 17 8.28 -41.39 -29.42
N ILE A 18 9.00 -42.47 -29.18
CA ILE A 18 8.45 -43.81 -28.93
C ILE A 18 8.23 -44.02 -27.43
N GLU A 19 9.05 -43.36 -26.59
CA GLU A 19 8.98 -43.48 -25.14
C GLU A 19 7.74 -42.76 -24.56
N PRO A 20 7.01 -43.42 -23.65
CA PRO A 20 5.84 -42.82 -23.01
C PRO A 20 6.25 -41.62 -22.15
N VAL A 21 5.55 -40.51 -22.31
CA VAL A 21 5.71 -39.34 -21.45
C VAL A 21 4.84 -39.50 -20.21
N THR A 22 5.42 -39.33 -19.02
CA THR A 22 4.67 -39.35 -17.77
C THR A 22 3.74 -38.15 -17.68
N ALA A 23 2.43 -38.39 -17.55
CA ALA A 23 1.46 -37.33 -17.31
C ALA A 23 1.53 -36.86 -15.85
N MET A 24 1.75 -35.57 -15.63
CA MET A 24 1.68 -34.94 -14.30
C MET A 24 0.35 -34.18 -14.18
N ILE A 25 -0.49 -34.58 -13.23
CA ILE A 25 -1.77 -33.90 -12.97
C ILE A 25 -1.47 -32.61 -12.18
N LEU A 26 -1.85 -31.47 -12.74
CA LEU A 26 -1.74 -30.16 -12.10
C LEU A 26 -2.99 -29.84 -11.27
N PRO A 27 -2.85 -29.02 -10.21
CA PRO A 27 -3.99 -28.61 -9.40
C PRO A 27 -5.01 -27.80 -10.22
N GLN A 28 -6.29 -28.12 -10.05
CA GLN A 28 -7.40 -27.41 -10.70
C GLN A 28 -7.49 -25.94 -10.24
N GLY A 29 -7.95 -25.07 -11.13
CA GLY A 29 -8.18 -23.64 -10.82
C GLY A 29 -6.92 -22.77 -10.78
N LYS A 30 -5.77 -23.29 -11.23
CA LYS A 30 -4.52 -22.52 -11.41
C LYS A 30 -4.05 -22.62 -12.86
N SER A 31 -3.41 -21.57 -13.37
CA SER A 31 -2.85 -21.57 -14.72
C SER A 31 -1.59 -22.44 -14.79
N LEU A 32 -1.32 -23.01 -15.97
CA LEU A 32 -0.10 -23.77 -16.24
C LEU A 32 1.16 -22.93 -15.92
N ASP A 33 1.14 -21.65 -16.29
CA ASP A 33 2.23 -20.71 -16.01
C ASP A 33 2.50 -20.55 -14.51
N HIS A 34 1.44 -20.52 -13.69
CA HIS A 34 1.58 -20.46 -12.24
C HIS A 34 2.21 -21.73 -11.68
N CYS A 35 1.82 -22.91 -12.19
CA CYS A 35 2.42 -24.18 -11.82
C CYS A 35 3.88 -24.29 -12.26
N MET A 36 4.23 -23.77 -13.45
CA MET A 36 5.60 -23.73 -13.94
C MET A 36 6.49 -22.83 -13.08
N LYS A 37 5.99 -21.64 -12.70
CA LYS A 37 6.72 -20.72 -11.82
C LYS A 37 6.99 -21.33 -10.43
N LEU A 38 6.00 -22.02 -9.85
CA LEU A 38 6.19 -22.73 -8.58
C LEU A 38 7.21 -23.85 -8.70
N ARG A 39 7.22 -24.58 -9.82
CA ARG A 39 8.19 -25.65 -10.10
C ARG A 39 9.62 -25.13 -10.24
N GLU A 40 9.78 -24.00 -10.93
CA GLU A 40 11.07 -23.32 -11.10
C GLU A 40 11.60 -22.84 -9.73
N GLN A 41 10.75 -22.19 -8.94
CA GLN A 41 11.09 -21.75 -7.58
C GLN A 41 11.41 -22.91 -6.63
N ALA A 42 10.78 -24.07 -6.84
CA ALA A 42 11.02 -25.29 -6.07
C ALA A 42 12.18 -26.14 -6.62
N GLY A 43 12.92 -25.69 -7.64
CA GLY A 43 14.09 -26.39 -8.14
C GLY A 43 13.81 -27.78 -8.71
N ASN A 44 12.66 -27.96 -9.38
CA ASN A 44 12.17 -29.24 -9.91
C ASN A 44 11.78 -30.31 -8.87
N ASP A 45 11.47 -29.91 -7.63
CA ASP A 45 10.92 -30.84 -6.63
C ASP A 45 9.57 -31.44 -7.06
N LYS A 46 9.33 -32.70 -6.68
CA LYS A 46 8.06 -33.42 -6.95
C LYS A 46 6.87 -32.84 -6.18
N ASP A 47 7.11 -32.13 -5.09
CA ASP A 47 6.09 -31.61 -4.18
C ASP A 47 6.12 -30.07 -4.15
N LEU A 48 5.58 -29.44 -5.22
CA LEU A 48 5.54 -27.99 -5.44
C LEU A 48 5.03 -27.18 -4.23
N PHE A 49 4.18 -27.78 -3.40
CA PHE A 49 3.56 -27.14 -2.25
C PHE A 49 4.35 -27.26 -0.94
N SER A 50 5.43 -28.06 -0.90
CA SER A 50 6.27 -28.17 0.30
C SER A 50 6.92 -26.83 0.66
N VAL A 51 7.39 -26.09 -0.35
CA VAL A 51 8.01 -24.77 -0.17
C VAL A 51 6.99 -23.72 0.27
N GLU A 52 5.82 -23.68 -0.36
CA GLU A 52 4.73 -22.76 0.02
C GLU A 52 4.24 -23.04 1.46
N ARG A 53 4.05 -24.32 1.82
CA ARG A 53 3.69 -24.73 3.18
C ARG A 53 4.77 -24.33 4.20
N LYS A 54 6.05 -24.46 3.85
CA LYS A 54 7.19 -24.05 4.70
C LYS A 54 7.22 -22.53 4.89
N LEU A 55 7.07 -21.75 3.82
CA LEU A 55 7.03 -20.28 3.89
C LEU A 55 5.87 -19.79 4.74
N LYS A 56 4.68 -20.34 4.53
CA LYS A 56 3.49 -20.01 5.33
C LYS A 56 3.67 -20.38 6.82
N ARG A 57 4.37 -21.48 7.10
CA ARG A 57 4.72 -21.87 8.48
C ARG A 57 5.71 -20.90 9.12
N LEU A 58 6.72 -20.44 8.38
CA LEU A 58 7.68 -19.44 8.85
C LEU A 58 7.00 -18.10 9.15
N GLN A 59 6.15 -17.63 8.24
CA GLN A 59 5.36 -16.40 8.44
C GLN A 59 4.53 -16.47 9.72
N ARG A 60 3.75 -17.56 9.91
CA ARG A 60 2.96 -17.77 11.13
C ARG A 60 3.83 -17.78 12.39
N LYS A 61 5.02 -18.38 12.33
CA LYS A 61 5.96 -18.41 13.47
C LYS A 61 6.47 -17.01 13.81
N GLN A 62 6.72 -16.17 12.80
CA GLN A 62 7.17 -14.79 13.00
C GLN A 62 6.06 -13.93 13.60
N GLU A 63 4.84 -13.99 13.04
CA GLU A 63 3.67 -13.27 13.58
C GLU A 63 3.41 -13.62 15.05
N MET A 64 3.49 -14.90 15.41
CA MET A 64 3.34 -15.35 16.80
C MET A 64 4.44 -14.80 17.72
N GLN A 65 5.68 -14.69 17.24
CA GLN A 65 6.77 -14.10 18.02
C GLN A 65 6.56 -12.59 18.22
N CYS A 66 6.18 -11.86 17.16
CA CYS A 66 5.86 -10.43 17.25
C CYS A 66 4.71 -10.18 18.23
N LYS A 67 3.64 -10.97 18.15
CA LYS A 67 2.51 -10.86 19.08
C LYS A 67 2.94 -11.09 20.53
N LYS A 68 3.73 -12.13 20.79
CA LYS A 68 4.25 -12.44 22.13
C LYS A 68 5.19 -11.35 22.66
N ALA A 69 6.02 -10.76 21.80
CA ALA A 69 6.89 -9.64 22.18
C ALA A 69 6.07 -8.40 22.53
N TYR A 70 5.05 -8.07 21.74
CA TYR A 70 4.11 -6.98 22.02
C TYR A 70 3.37 -7.17 23.34
N GLU A 71 2.85 -8.38 23.60
CA GLU A 71 2.17 -8.72 24.86
C GLU A 71 3.10 -8.60 26.09
N ARG A 72 4.40 -8.87 25.93
CA ARG A 72 5.39 -8.68 27.00
C ARG A 72 5.60 -7.20 27.27
N GLN A 73 5.86 -6.40 26.23
CA GLN A 73 6.03 -4.96 26.34
C GLN A 73 4.79 -4.28 26.92
N SER A 74 3.58 -4.71 26.55
CA SER A 74 2.34 -4.14 27.10
C SER A 74 2.11 -4.47 28.58
N LYS A 75 2.74 -5.56 29.07
CA LYS A 75 2.64 -5.99 30.47
C LYS A 75 3.76 -5.41 31.34
N GLU A 76 4.81 -4.84 30.75
CA GLU A 76 5.82 -4.12 31.51
C GLU A 76 5.17 -2.89 32.15
N VAL A 77 5.17 -2.87 33.49
CA VAL A 77 4.57 -1.81 34.28
C VAL A 77 5.61 -0.71 34.44
N ASP A 78 5.45 0.36 33.66
CA ASP A 78 6.24 1.58 33.79
C ASP A 78 5.82 2.38 35.04
N VAL A 79 6.73 3.19 35.60
CA VAL A 79 6.49 4.08 36.75
C VAL A 79 5.31 5.01 36.47
N PHE A 80 5.18 5.47 35.23
CA PHE A 80 4.04 6.28 34.79
C PHE A 80 2.73 5.47 34.77
N ASN A 81 2.75 4.20 34.39
CA ASN A 81 1.57 3.32 34.48
C ASN A 81 1.16 3.08 35.94
N PHE A 82 2.12 2.98 36.86
CA PHE A 82 1.85 2.88 38.30
C PHE A 82 1.23 4.18 38.84
N ILE A 83 1.79 5.34 38.50
CA ILE A 83 1.25 6.64 38.91
C ILE A 83 -0.15 6.85 38.33
N ASN A 84 -0.36 6.52 37.05
CA ASN A 84 -1.67 6.65 36.41
C ASN A 84 -2.72 5.71 37.02
N LYS A 85 -2.31 4.53 37.50
CA LYS A 85 -3.21 3.61 38.22
C LYS A 85 -3.44 4.01 39.68
N THR A 86 -2.47 4.62 40.35
CA THR A 86 -2.58 4.93 41.79
C THR A 86 -3.15 6.32 42.06
N LEU A 87 -2.92 7.28 41.17
CA LEU A 87 -3.44 8.65 41.28
C LEU A 87 -4.56 8.95 40.29
N GLY A 88 -4.73 8.13 39.24
CA GLY A 88 -5.75 8.33 38.20
C GLY A 88 -7.01 7.46 38.33
N ASP A 89 -7.01 6.40 39.15
CA ASP A 89 -8.18 5.54 39.34
C ASP A 89 -9.08 6.02 40.47
N GLY A 90 -10.01 6.89 40.10
CA GLY A 90 -11.26 7.06 40.82
C GLY A 90 -12.41 6.19 40.30
N ASN A 91 -12.21 5.34 39.28
CA ASN A 91 -13.28 4.48 38.72
C ASN A 91 -12.73 3.31 37.86
N SER A 92 -12.34 2.21 38.50
CA SER A 92 -11.73 1.04 37.87
C SER A 92 -12.71 0.05 37.20
N GLN A 93 -13.88 0.51 36.73
CA GLN A 93 -14.87 -0.35 36.01
C GLN A 93 -15.13 0.08 34.55
N ASP A 94 -14.57 1.22 34.09
CA ASP A 94 -14.86 1.81 32.76
C ASP A 94 -13.77 1.54 31.69
N THR A 95 -12.74 0.76 32.02
CA THR A 95 -11.51 0.75 31.22
C THR A 95 -11.66 0.10 29.84
N THR A 96 -12.58 -0.85 29.67
CA THR A 96 -12.73 -1.58 28.39
C THR A 96 -13.50 -0.75 27.35
N GLU A 97 -14.61 -0.12 27.74
CA GLU A 97 -15.39 0.76 26.84
C GLU A 97 -14.61 2.03 26.48
N LYS A 98 -13.90 2.64 27.43
CA LYS A 98 -13.04 3.80 27.17
C LYS A 98 -11.88 3.52 26.23
N ILE A 99 -11.35 2.29 26.20
CA ILE A 99 -10.30 1.89 25.24
C ILE A 99 -10.88 1.77 23.83
N GLU A 100 -12.06 1.16 23.69
CA GLU A 100 -12.73 1.05 22.39
C GLU A 100 -13.14 2.41 21.83
N GLU A 101 -13.68 3.29 22.67
CA GLU A 101 -13.98 4.68 22.31
C GLU A 101 -12.73 5.45 21.92
N ARG A 102 -11.63 5.35 22.70
CA ARG A 102 -10.34 5.95 22.32
C ARG A 102 -9.81 5.40 21.00
N GLN A 103 -10.00 4.11 20.71
CA GLN A 103 -9.61 3.51 19.43
C GLN A 103 -10.50 3.99 18.28
N LYS A 104 -11.81 4.15 18.48
CA LYS A 104 -12.73 4.74 17.50
C LYS A 104 -12.39 6.20 17.22
N ILE A 105 -12.18 7.01 18.26
CA ILE A 105 -11.77 8.42 18.15
C ILE A 105 -10.41 8.52 17.42
N LYS A 106 -9.45 7.65 17.71
CA LYS A 106 -8.17 7.60 16.97
C LYS A 106 -8.35 7.24 15.49
N LYS A 107 -9.24 6.29 15.18
CA LYS A 107 -9.57 5.90 13.80
C LYS A 107 -10.32 7.00 13.04
N GLU A 108 -11.23 7.71 13.71
CA GLU A 108 -11.93 8.86 13.15
C GLU A 108 -10.98 10.05 12.95
N CYS A 109 -10.07 10.27 13.91
CA CYS A 109 -9.01 11.27 13.80
C CYS A 109 -8.08 10.96 12.62
N SER A 110 -7.57 9.74 12.49
CA SER A 110 -6.69 9.36 11.36
C SER A 110 -7.42 9.39 10.02
N ARG A 111 -8.70 8.98 9.97
CA ARG A 111 -9.52 9.10 8.76
C ARG A 111 -9.75 10.56 8.39
N SER A 112 -10.08 11.42 9.35
CA SER A 112 -10.30 12.84 9.10
C SER A 112 -9.00 13.56 8.70
N LEU A 113 -7.86 13.16 9.26
CA LEU A 113 -6.53 13.65 8.88
C LEU A 113 -6.17 13.24 7.44
N ASN A 114 -6.45 11.99 7.06
CA ASN A 114 -6.27 11.51 5.69
C ASN A 114 -7.18 12.22 4.68
N ILE A 115 -8.42 12.53 5.06
CA ILE A 115 -9.32 13.32 4.21
C ILE A 115 -8.77 14.74 4.05
N LYS A 116 -8.33 15.38 5.13
CA LYS A 116 -7.73 16.72 5.09
C LYS A 116 -6.45 16.75 4.27
N SER A 117 -5.58 15.74 4.38
CA SER A 117 -4.35 15.65 3.61
C SER A 117 -4.63 15.54 2.10
N LEU A 118 -5.62 14.74 1.71
CA LEU A 118 -6.09 14.65 0.32
C LEU A 118 -6.66 15.99 -0.18
N GLN A 119 -7.52 16.63 0.62
CA GLN A 119 -8.10 17.94 0.28
C GLN A 119 -7.01 19.00 0.07
N ILE A 120 -5.99 19.04 0.94
CA ILE A 120 -4.86 19.97 0.81
C ILE A 120 -4.06 19.67 -0.45
N ALA A 121 -3.79 18.39 -0.76
CA ALA A 121 -3.08 18.00 -1.98
C ALA A 121 -3.84 18.44 -3.25
N ASP A 122 -5.17 18.30 -3.27
CA ASP A 122 -5.99 18.75 -4.41
C ASP A 122 -6.04 20.28 -4.52
N ASN A 123 -6.09 20.99 -3.38
CA ASN A 123 -6.01 22.45 -3.36
C ASN A 123 -4.66 22.95 -3.90
N ILE A 124 -3.54 22.31 -3.52
CA ILE A 124 -2.21 22.61 -4.05
C ILE A 124 -2.21 22.48 -5.58
N ARG A 125 -2.65 21.34 -6.12
CA ARG A 125 -2.73 21.11 -7.57
C ARG A 125 -3.63 22.11 -8.30
N LYS A 126 -4.70 22.58 -7.66
CA LYS A 126 -5.59 23.58 -8.23
C LYS A 126 -4.91 24.95 -8.29
N VAL A 127 -4.24 25.37 -7.21
CA VAL A 127 -3.54 26.65 -7.14
C VAL A 127 -2.34 26.68 -8.08
N GLU A 128 -1.59 25.58 -8.21
CA GLU A 128 -0.47 25.45 -9.16
C GLU A 128 -0.93 25.63 -10.61
N ARG A 129 -1.99 24.95 -11.03
CA ARG A 129 -2.58 25.12 -12.37
C ARG A 129 -3.05 26.55 -12.62
N ASP A 130 -3.65 27.18 -11.61
CA ASP A 130 -4.08 28.58 -11.75
C ASP A 130 -2.89 29.55 -11.82
N LEU A 131 -1.79 29.26 -11.11
CA LEU A 131 -0.55 30.03 -11.24
C LEU A 131 0.06 29.91 -12.64
N GLU A 132 0.09 28.72 -13.22
CA GLU A 132 0.52 28.52 -14.61
C GLU A 132 -0.32 29.35 -15.57
N ARG A 133 -1.66 29.26 -15.47
CA ARG A 133 -2.57 30.08 -16.30
C ARG A 133 -2.36 31.58 -16.15
N LEU A 134 -2.11 32.05 -14.93
CA LEU A 134 -1.82 33.45 -14.65
C LEU A 134 -0.48 33.87 -15.24
N LYS A 135 0.56 33.04 -15.13
CA LYS A 135 1.87 33.27 -15.76
C LYS A 135 1.74 33.34 -17.28
N ASP A 136 1.01 32.42 -17.90
CA ASP A 136 0.76 32.44 -19.35
C ASP A 136 0.00 33.69 -19.79
N SER A 137 -0.99 34.11 -18.99
CA SER A 137 -1.74 35.34 -19.26
C SER A 137 -0.87 36.58 -19.11
N LEU A 138 0.05 36.59 -18.16
CA LEU A 138 1.03 37.66 -17.99
C LEU A 138 2.01 37.72 -19.17
N ALA A 139 2.44 36.55 -19.67
CA ALA A 139 3.31 36.48 -20.85
C ALA A 139 2.63 37.01 -22.12
N ARG A 140 1.30 36.87 -22.23
CA ARG A 140 0.51 37.45 -23.34
C ARG A 140 0.30 38.96 -23.21
N HIS A 141 0.27 39.50 -22.00
CA HIS A 141 0.05 40.92 -21.73
C HIS A 141 1.37 41.58 -21.30
N THR A 142 2.18 41.99 -22.28
CA THR A 142 3.52 42.56 -22.04
C THR A 142 3.51 44.01 -21.53
N ASP A 143 2.38 44.71 -21.65
CA ASP A 143 2.26 46.12 -21.26
C ASP A 143 2.19 46.28 -19.75
N VAL A 144 3.35 46.57 -19.15
CA VAL A 144 3.53 46.63 -17.69
C VAL A 144 2.64 47.69 -17.03
N THR A 145 2.36 48.79 -17.72
CA THR A 145 1.56 49.93 -17.25
C THR A 145 0.06 49.71 -17.42
N SER A 146 -0.36 48.66 -18.12
CA SER A 146 -1.78 48.36 -18.30
C SER A 146 -2.41 47.92 -16.99
N ASN A 147 -3.60 48.45 -16.68
CA ASN A 147 -4.39 48.04 -15.52
C ASN A 147 -4.65 46.53 -15.48
N ILE A 148 -4.69 45.87 -16.64
CA ILE A 148 -4.88 44.42 -16.74
C ILE A 148 -3.63 43.67 -16.24
N HIS A 149 -2.44 44.11 -16.66
CA HIS A 149 -1.18 43.51 -16.24
C HIS A 149 -0.96 43.65 -14.72
N LEU A 150 -1.25 44.83 -14.17
CA LEU A 150 -1.17 45.07 -12.71
C LEU A 150 -2.10 44.12 -11.93
N LYS A 151 -3.36 44.01 -12.33
CA LYS A 151 -4.33 43.09 -11.68
C LYS A 151 -3.93 41.62 -11.79
N LEU A 152 -3.38 41.21 -12.94
CA LEU A 152 -2.89 39.84 -13.13
C LEU A 152 -1.68 39.55 -12.23
N LYS A 153 -0.77 40.51 -12.09
CA LYS A 153 0.38 40.42 -11.20
C LYS A 153 -0.04 40.33 -9.73
N ASP A 154 -0.97 41.16 -9.28
CA ASP A 154 -1.49 41.11 -7.91
C ASP A 154 -2.16 39.77 -7.61
N LYS A 155 -2.95 39.26 -8.58
CA LYS A 155 -3.59 37.95 -8.46
C LYS A 155 -2.57 36.81 -8.42
N LEU A 156 -1.47 36.92 -9.17
CA LEU A 156 -0.37 35.95 -9.15
C LEU A 156 0.27 35.91 -7.75
N VAL A 157 0.62 37.08 -7.19
CA VAL A 157 1.20 37.17 -5.83
C VAL A 157 0.26 36.55 -4.80
N TYR A 158 -1.02 36.92 -4.83
CA TYR A 158 -2.02 36.34 -3.93
C TYR A 158 -2.08 34.81 -4.03
N ARG A 159 -2.12 34.25 -5.26
CA ARG A 159 -2.15 32.79 -5.46
C ARG A 159 -0.86 32.11 -5.00
N GLN A 160 0.28 32.78 -5.13
CA GLN A 160 1.57 32.26 -4.67
C GLN A 160 1.63 32.20 -3.13
N ASP A 161 1.06 33.18 -2.44
CA ASP A 161 0.96 33.15 -0.98
C ASP A 161 -0.02 32.07 -0.48
N GLN A 162 -1.14 31.88 -1.19
CA GLN A 162 -2.06 30.77 -0.91
C GLN A 162 -1.38 29.41 -1.09
N LEU A 163 -0.54 29.25 -2.12
CA LEU A 163 0.22 28.03 -2.32
C LEU A 163 1.16 27.75 -1.14
N LYS A 164 1.90 28.76 -0.68
CA LYS A 164 2.77 28.64 0.50
C LYS A 164 1.99 28.23 1.74
N MET A 165 0.81 28.82 1.96
CA MET A 165 -0.06 28.48 3.09
C MET A 165 -0.51 27.00 3.05
N TYR A 166 -0.90 26.48 1.88
CA TYR A 166 -1.27 25.06 1.77
C TYR A 166 -0.06 24.14 1.93
N GLN A 167 1.12 24.54 1.47
CA GLN A 167 2.36 23.79 1.67
C GLN A 167 2.75 23.71 3.15
N THR A 168 2.62 24.80 3.92
CA THR A 168 2.87 24.76 5.37
C THR A 168 1.85 23.90 6.09
N GLN A 169 0.56 23.98 5.73
CA GLN A 169 -0.47 23.09 6.27
C GLN A 169 -0.19 21.61 5.97
N ALA A 170 0.27 21.30 4.75
CA ALA A 170 0.65 19.94 4.39
C ALA A 170 1.84 19.42 5.21
N LEU A 171 2.83 20.27 5.49
CA LEU A 171 3.97 19.93 6.35
C LEU A 171 3.55 19.68 7.80
N MET A 172 2.63 20.48 8.34
CA MET A 172 2.09 20.27 9.69
C MET A 172 1.42 18.89 9.81
N ILE A 173 0.55 18.54 8.86
CA ILE A 173 -0.15 17.25 8.85
C ILE A 173 0.80 16.07 8.66
N ARG A 174 1.90 16.24 7.93
CA ARG A 174 2.89 15.18 7.73
C ARG A 174 3.74 14.91 8.99
N ASN A 175 3.90 15.91 9.85
CA ASN A 175 4.72 15.82 11.06
C ASN A 175 3.92 15.34 12.28
N GLU A 176 2.60 15.23 12.19
CA GLU A 176 1.69 14.60 13.18
C GLU A 176 1.60 13.08 12.98
#